data_AF-A0A1V1NS73-F1
#
_entry.id   AF-A0A1V1NS73-F1
#
_cell.length_a   1.000
_cell.length_b   1.000
_cell.length_c   1.000
_cell.angle_alpha   90.00
_cell.angle_beta   90.00
_cell.angle_gamma   90.00
#
_symmetry.space_group_name_H-M   'P 1'
#
loop_
_entity.id
_entity.type
_entity.pdbx_description
1 polymer ?
#
loop_
_entity_poly.entity_id
_entity_poly.type
_entity_poly.pdbx_seq_one_letter_code
_entity_poly.pdbx_strand_id
1 'polypeptide(L)'
;MTIYEQTYGCCHPYVGAAYNNLGGLFIQTGQYEQAQSYLIHALIIARQNQHMELLWHVQDSFRELFSSQKQLKTAIFFGKQAVETIETIKSKNVHLDRSLAQSLLTSKSSVFKNLSELLVDSGRLDEAQHILNLMKIDEYEDFMKTSHHRGGHGSIQLFTAEEKKIREPSIEIFNNIAAIDRKRTQAQKELQQSDDQLRAVKKMVHSIFG
;
A
#
# COMPACT_ATOMS: atom_id res chain seq x y z
N MET A 1 12.14 16.53 1.97
CA MET A 1 12.25 16.31 0.51
C MET A 1 13.29 15.23 0.29
N THR A 2 12.94 14.12 -0.35
CA THR A 2 13.89 13.03 -0.65
C THR A 2 14.59 13.30 -1.99
N ILE A 3 15.80 12.77 -2.17
CA ILE A 3 16.59 12.93 -3.40
C ILE A 3 15.79 12.46 -4.65
N TYR A 4 14.91 11.46 -4.48
CA TYR A 4 14.04 10.94 -5.54
C TYR A 4 12.92 11.90 -5.96
N GLU A 5 12.40 12.74 -5.05
CA GLU A 5 11.39 13.75 -5.40
C GLU A 5 11.96 14.83 -6.32
N GLN A 6 13.26 15.10 -6.19
CA GLN A 6 13.97 16.10 -6.99
C GLN A 6 14.31 15.59 -8.40
N THR A 7 14.47 14.27 -8.59
CA THR A 7 14.93 13.69 -9.86
C THR A 7 13.84 13.05 -10.72
N TYR A 8 12.85 12.36 -10.12
CA TYR A 8 11.83 11.61 -10.86
C TYR A 8 10.43 12.23 -10.82
N GLY A 9 10.26 13.29 -10.02
CA GLY A 9 8.95 13.87 -9.70
C GLY A 9 8.27 13.14 -8.54
N CYS A 10 7.52 13.90 -7.74
CA CYS A 10 6.88 13.46 -6.48
C CYS A 10 5.93 12.26 -6.61
N CYS A 11 5.47 11.94 -7.82
CA CYS A 11 4.54 10.85 -8.07
C CYS A 11 5.23 9.57 -8.57
N HIS A 12 6.56 9.48 -8.65
CA HIS A 12 7.20 8.28 -9.20
C HIS A 12 7.08 7.07 -8.23
N PRO A 13 6.82 5.83 -8.71
CA PRO A 13 6.76 4.64 -7.85
C PRO A 13 7.98 4.42 -6.94
N TYR A 14 9.20 4.79 -7.40
CA TYR A 14 10.40 4.75 -6.56
C TYR A 14 10.35 5.70 -5.35
N VAL A 15 9.73 6.88 -5.50
CA VAL A 15 9.48 7.79 -4.37
C VAL A 15 8.53 7.15 -3.37
N GLY A 16 7.46 6.51 -3.87
CA GLY A 16 6.53 5.75 -3.04
C GLY A 16 7.19 4.59 -2.29
N ALA A 17 8.08 3.84 -2.94
CA ALA A 17 8.87 2.78 -2.29
C ALA A 17 9.82 3.33 -1.22
N ALA A 18 10.47 4.47 -1.48
CA ALA A 18 11.32 5.13 -0.49
C ALA A 18 10.51 5.56 0.76
N TYR A 19 9.32 6.12 0.57
CA TYR A 19 8.42 6.44 1.67
C TYR A 19 7.95 5.21 2.43
N ASN A 20 7.66 4.11 1.74
CA ASN A 20 7.31 2.85 2.40
C ASN A 20 8.44 2.35 3.32
N ASN A 21 9.68 2.39 2.81
CA ASN A 21 10.85 1.95 3.57
C ASN A 21 11.10 2.86 4.80
N LEU A 22 10.93 4.17 4.65
CA LEU A 22 10.98 5.10 5.78
C LEU A 22 9.88 4.77 6.81
N GLY A 23 8.65 4.52 6.35
CA GLY A 23 7.55 4.07 7.20
C GLY A 23 7.92 2.84 8.02
N GLY A 24 8.46 1.80 7.37
CA GLY A 24 8.94 0.58 8.03
C GLY A 24 10.03 0.85 9.08
N LEU A 25 11.02 1.68 8.76
CA LEU A 25 12.06 2.07 9.71
C LEU A 25 11.50 2.79 10.95
N PHE A 26 10.52 3.67 10.75
CA PHE A 26 9.88 4.39 11.86
C PHE A 26 8.98 3.47 12.70
N ILE A 27 8.36 2.43 12.11
CA ILE A 27 7.69 1.36 12.88
C ILE A 27 8.69 0.65 13.79
N GLN A 28 9.83 0.22 13.24
CA GLN A 28 10.85 -0.51 14.00
C GLN A 28 11.47 0.30 15.14
N THR A 29 11.50 1.63 14.99
CA THR A 29 12.00 2.56 16.02
C THR A 29 10.91 3.07 16.96
N GLY A 30 9.67 2.58 16.86
CA GLY A 30 8.55 2.96 17.72
C GLY A 30 7.97 4.36 17.44
N GLN A 31 8.42 5.02 16.39
CA GLN A 31 8.02 6.38 15.98
C GLN A 31 6.78 6.32 15.08
N TYR A 32 5.66 5.87 15.66
CA TYR A 32 4.46 5.50 14.89
C TYR A 32 3.78 6.66 14.14
N GLU A 33 3.83 7.88 14.66
CA GLU A 33 3.22 9.05 13.99
C GLU A 33 3.95 9.40 12.69
N GLN A 34 5.29 9.40 12.73
CA GLN A 34 6.12 9.62 11.54
C GLN A 34 5.94 8.49 10.54
N ALA A 35 5.92 7.23 11.02
CA ALA A 35 5.64 6.08 10.18
C ALA A 35 4.32 6.25 9.43
N GLN A 36 3.25 6.65 10.14
CA GLN A 36 1.94 6.88 9.55
C GLN A 36 1.99 7.95 8.46
N SER A 37 2.65 9.08 8.72
CA SER A 37 2.78 10.16 7.74
C SER A 37 3.48 9.69 6.45
N TYR A 38 4.59 8.96 6.57
CA TYR A 38 5.30 8.44 5.40
C TYR A 38 4.51 7.38 4.64
N LEU A 39 3.84 6.45 5.34
CA LEU A 39 3.00 5.44 4.70
C LEU A 39 1.78 6.05 3.99
N ILE A 40 1.23 7.16 4.48
CA ILE A 40 0.14 7.89 3.78
C ILE A 40 0.63 8.40 2.43
N HIS A 41 1.81 9.02 2.37
CA HIS A 41 2.38 9.48 1.10
C HIS A 41 2.68 8.32 0.15
N ALA A 42 3.22 7.21 0.65
CA ALA A 42 3.45 6.01 -0.14
C ALA A 42 2.15 5.45 -0.74
N LEU A 43 1.07 5.42 0.05
CA LEU A 43 -0.24 4.90 -0.37
C LEU A 43 -0.87 5.78 -1.46
N ILE A 44 -0.76 7.09 -1.31
CA ILE A 44 -1.21 8.06 -2.31
C ILE A 44 -0.48 7.81 -3.63
N ILE A 45 0.85 7.73 -3.61
CA ILE A 45 1.65 7.49 -4.82
C ILE A 45 1.29 6.16 -5.46
N ALA A 46 1.17 5.08 -4.67
CA ALA A 46 0.82 3.76 -5.17
C ALA A 46 -0.54 3.76 -5.89
N ARG A 47 -1.56 4.42 -5.31
CA ARG A 47 -2.89 4.53 -5.91
C ARG A 47 -2.91 5.42 -7.15
N GLN A 48 -2.24 6.57 -7.11
CA GLN A 48 -2.21 7.51 -8.23
C GLN A 48 -1.60 6.90 -9.49
N ASN A 49 -0.59 6.06 -9.34
CA ASN A 49 0.10 5.40 -10.45
C ASN A 49 -0.49 4.03 -10.78
N GLN A 50 -1.57 3.62 -10.11
CA GLN A 50 -2.16 2.28 -10.23
C GLN A 50 -1.10 1.16 -10.04
N HIS A 51 -0.08 1.43 -9.21
CA HIS A 51 1.07 0.56 -9.04
C HIS A 51 0.77 -0.52 -8.00
N MET A 52 0.08 -1.57 -8.44
CA MET A 52 -0.48 -2.61 -7.57
C MET A 52 0.56 -3.30 -6.68
N GLU A 53 1.78 -3.51 -7.16
CA GLU A 53 2.84 -4.16 -6.38
C GLU A 53 3.25 -3.30 -5.16
N LEU A 54 3.37 -1.99 -5.35
CA LEU A 54 3.67 -1.07 -4.25
C LEU A 54 2.46 -0.94 -3.31
N LEU A 55 1.24 -0.98 -3.87
CA LEU A 55 0.02 -0.78 -3.10
C LEU A 55 -0.15 -1.84 -2.01
N TRP A 56 0.04 -3.12 -2.32
CA TRP A 56 -0.12 -4.17 -1.31
C TRP A 56 0.99 -4.13 -0.25
N HIS A 57 2.23 -3.76 -0.61
CA HIS A 57 3.32 -3.57 0.35
C HIS A 57 3.02 -2.45 1.34
N VAL A 58 2.50 -1.32 0.86
CA VAL A 58 2.12 -0.19 1.74
C VAL A 58 0.94 -0.57 2.63
N GLN A 59 -0.04 -1.30 2.10
CA GLN A 59 -1.16 -1.82 2.89
C GLN A 59 -0.68 -2.77 4.00
N ASP A 60 0.26 -3.67 3.72
CA ASP A 60 0.84 -4.55 4.74
C ASP A 60 1.69 -3.77 5.77
N SER A 61 2.38 -2.72 5.35
CA SER A 61 3.11 -1.82 6.27
C SER A 61 2.16 -1.07 7.21
N PHE A 62 0.98 -0.66 6.74
CA PHE A 62 -0.07 -0.14 7.62
C PHE A 62 -0.61 -1.21 8.58
N ARG A 63 -0.80 -2.46 8.13
CA ARG A 63 -1.16 -3.57 9.02
C ARG A 63 -0.13 -3.72 10.14
N GLU A 64 1.17 -3.69 9.82
CA GLU A 64 2.26 -3.77 10.79
C GLU A 64 2.25 -2.58 11.77
N LEU A 65 2.09 -1.36 11.26
CA LEU A 65 2.00 -0.14 12.08
C LEU A 65 0.86 -0.24 13.11
N PHE A 66 -0.33 -0.62 12.66
CA PHE A 66 -1.50 -0.69 13.54
C PHE A 66 -1.47 -1.91 14.47
N SER A 67 -0.85 -3.01 14.03
CA SER A 67 -0.57 -4.17 14.88
C SER A 67 0.37 -3.78 16.04
N SER A 68 1.42 -3.02 15.74
CA SER A 68 2.38 -2.51 16.74
C SER A 68 1.73 -1.53 17.74
N GLN A 69 0.69 -0.81 17.31
CA GLN A 69 -0.13 0.05 18.15
C GLN A 69 -1.29 -0.68 18.87
N LYS A 70 -1.38 -2.02 18.75
CA LYS A 70 -2.47 -2.85 19.29
C LYS A 70 -3.86 -2.48 18.77
N GLN A 71 -3.95 -1.79 17.63
CA GLN A 71 -5.19 -1.43 16.97
C GLN A 71 -5.64 -2.57 16.05
N LEU A 72 -6.06 -3.68 16.66
CA LEU A 72 -6.32 -4.95 15.99
C LEU A 72 -7.32 -4.83 14.82
N LYS A 73 -8.43 -4.10 15.03
CA LYS A 73 -9.45 -3.90 13.98
C LYS A 73 -8.87 -3.21 12.74
N THR A 74 -8.08 -2.15 12.94
CA THR A 74 -7.44 -1.38 11.87
C THR A 74 -6.37 -2.20 11.17
N ALA A 75 -5.58 -2.97 11.93
CA ALA A 75 -4.58 -3.88 11.38
C ALA A 75 -5.22 -4.94 10.46
N ILE A 76 -6.29 -5.60 10.91
CA ILE A 76 -7.02 -6.58 10.10
C ILE A 76 -7.58 -5.94 8.82
N PHE A 77 -8.14 -4.73 8.91
CA PHE A 77 -8.65 -4.01 7.74
C PHE A 77 -7.58 -3.80 6.67
N PHE A 78 -6.39 -3.31 7.06
CA PHE A 78 -5.29 -3.10 6.12
C PHE A 78 -4.68 -4.41 5.59
N GLY A 79 -4.61 -5.45 6.42
CA GLY A 79 -4.19 -6.79 5.95
C GLY A 79 -5.14 -7.34 4.89
N LYS A 80 -6.46 -7.18 5.07
CA LYS A 80 -7.46 -7.59 4.08
C LYS A 80 -7.36 -6.78 2.78
N GLN A 81 -7.10 -5.48 2.87
CA GLN A 81 -6.82 -4.63 1.72
C GLN A 81 -5.60 -5.12 0.93
N ALA A 82 -4.52 -5.53 1.62
CA ALA A 82 -3.34 -6.09 0.97
C ALA A 82 -3.66 -7.40 0.23
N VAL A 83 -4.41 -8.32 0.87
CA VAL A 83 -4.84 -9.58 0.25
C VAL A 83 -5.73 -9.32 -0.98
N GLU A 84 -6.68 -8.39 -0.91
CA GLU A 84 -7.54 -8.01 -2.06
C GLU A 84 -6.70 -7.55 -3.26
N THR A 85 -5.70 -6.70 -3.02
CA THR A 85 -4.78 -6.24 -4.06
C THR A 85 -3.97 -7.40 -4.63
N ILE A 86 -3.47 -8.31 -3.79
CA ILE A 86 -2.72 -9.49 -4.22
C ILE A 86 -3.58 -10.42 -5.09
N GLU A 87 -4.82 -10.70 -4.69
CA GLU A 87 -5.75 -11.52 -5.47
C GLU A 87 -6.09 -10.85 -6.82
N THR A 88 -6.18 -9.53 -6.84
CA THR A 88 -6.37 -8.76 -8.09
C THR A 88 -5.14 -8.89 -9.00
N ILE A 89 -3.92 -8.86 -8.46
CA ILE A 89 -2.70 -9.10 -9.23
C ILE A 89 -2.70 -10.53 -9.78
N LYS A 90 -3.03 -11.53 -8.97
CA LYS A 90 -3.11 -12.95 -9.39
C LYS A 90 -4.10 -13.12 -10.54
N SER A 91 -5.31 -12.56 -10.43
CA SER A 91 -6.34 -12.70 -11.47
C SER A 91 -5.98 -12.01 -12.79
N LYS A 92 -5.18 -10.94 -12.76
CA LYS A 92 -4.65 -10.28 -13.96
C LYS A 92 -3.46 -11.02 -14.58
N ASN A 93 -2.72 -11.77 -13.78
CA ASN A 93 -1.47 -12.41 -14.15
C ASN A 93 -1.59 -13.93 -14.38
N VAL A 94 -2.81 -14.44 -14.58
CA VAL A 94 -3.11 -15.88 -14.77
C VAL A 94 -2.30 -16.52 -15.91
N HIS A 95 -1.85 -15.72 -16.88
CA HIS A 95 -1.09 -16.19 -18.05
C HIS A 95 0.43 -16.03 -17.96
N LEU A 96 0.98 -15.54 -16.84
CA LEU A 96 2.42 -15.30 -16.68
C LEU A 96 3.20 -16.56 -16.28
N ASP A 97 4.42 -16.65 -16.81
CA ASP A 97 5.32 -17.81 -16.73
C ASP A 97 5.66 -18.25 -15.29
N ARG A 98 5.84 -19.57 -15.11
CA ARG A 98 5.92 -20.30 -13.84
C ARG A 98 7.06 -19.83 -12.92
N SER A 99 8.16 -19.34 -13.51
CA SER A 99 9.30 -18.82 -12.73
C SER A 99 9.03 -17.44 -12.09
N LEU A 100 8.21 -16.59 -12.73
CA LEU A 100 7.81 -15.28 -12.21
C LEU A 100 6.80 -15.43 -11.07
N ALA A 101 5.94 -16.45 -11.15
CA ALA A 101 5.03 -16.81 -10.07
C ALA A 101 5.80 -17.18 -8.78
N GLN A 102 6.87 -17.98 -8.85
CA GLN A 102 7.60 -18.46 -7.67
C GLN A 102 8.19 -17.34 -6.79
N SER A 103 8.81 -16.33 -7.40
CA SER A 103 9.41 -15.19 -6.66
C SER A 103 8.36 -14.25 -6.08
N LEU A 104 7.17 -14.15 -6.69
CA LEU A 104 6.05 -13.35 -6.18
C LEU A 104 5.41 -14.00 -4.95
N LEU A 105 5.56 -15.30 -4.76
CA LEU A 105 4.88 -16.05 -3.70
C LEU A 105 5.55 -15.87 -2.35
N THR A 106 6.88 -15.84 -2.30
CA THR A 106 7.61 -15.79 -1.02
C THR A 106 7.29 -14.52 -0.21
N SER A 107 7.19 -13.36 -0.85
CA SER A 107 6.87 -12.09 -0.17
C SER A 107 5.38 -11.94 0.15
N LYS A 108 4.50 -12.60 -0.61
CA LYS A 108 3.05 -12.51 -0.42
C LYS A 108 2.58 -13.47 0.68
N SER A 109 3.23 -14.63 0.86
CA SER A 109 2.91 -15.60 1.91
C SER A 109 2.95 -15.01 3.32
N SER A 110 3.89 -14.10 3.61
CA SER A 110 3.94 -13.43 4.91
C SER A 110 2.69 -12.59 5.18
N VAL A 111 2.13 -11.94 4.16
CA VAL A 111 0.91 -11.12 4.30
C VAL A 111 -0.26 -11.99 4.72
N PHE A 112 -0.47 -13.13 4.05
CA PHE A 112 -1.54 -14.07 4.39
C PHE A 112 -1.36 -14.62 5.80
N LYS A 113 -0.14 -15.07 6.13
CA LYS A 113 0.17 -15.62 7.47
C LYS A 113 -0.08 -14.59 8.57
N ASN A 114 0.47 -13.38 8.43
CA ASN A 114 0.33 -12.31 9.42
C ASN A 114 -1.14 -11.91 9.62
N LEU A 115 -1.92 -11.84 8.53
CA LEU A 115 -3.36 -11.55 8.64
C LEU A 115 -4.11 -12.70 9.32
N SER A 116 -3.82 -13.95 8.96
CA SER A 116 -4.45 -15.11 9.58
C SER A 116 -4.15 -15.19 11.08
N GLU A 117 -2.93 -14.89 11.51
CA GLU A 117 -2.57 -14.80 12.93
C GLU A 117 -3.41 -13.73 13.65
N LEU A 118 -3.50 -12.52 13.09
CA LEU A 118 -4.36 -11.46 13.67
C LEU A 118 -5.84 -11.88 13.73
N LEU A 119 -6.33 -12.63 12.74
CA LEU A 119 -7.70 -13.14 12.72
C LEU A 119 -7.92 -14.23 13.79
N VAL A 120 -6.96 -15.13 13.96
CA VAL A 120 -6.98 -16.14 15.05
C VAL A 120 -7.00 -15.47 16.41
N ASP A 121 -6.12 -14.50 16.64
CA ASP A 121 -6.03 -13.74 17.89
C ASP A 121 -7.33 -12.97 18.20
N SER A 122 -8.07 -12.57 17.15
CA SER A 122 -9.37 -11.91 17.28
C SER A 122 -10.56 -12.87 17.41
N GLY A 123 -10.33 -14.19 17.42
CA GLY A 123 -11.37 -15.22 17.46
C GLY A 123 -12.11 -15.43 16.13
N ARG A 124 -11.66 -14.83 15.03
CA ARG A 124 -12.28 -14.88 13.69
C ARG A 124 -11.76 -16.07 12.88
N LEU A 125 -11.92 -17.27 13.42
CA LEU A 125 -11.30 -18.50 12.90
C LEU A 125 -11.72 -18.85 11.47
N ASP A 126 -13.01 -18.69 11.12
CA ASP A 126 -13.51 -18.97 9.77
C ASP A 126 -12.84 -18.07 8.72
N GLU A 127 -12.62 -16.79 9.08
CA GLU A 127 -11.93 -15.85 8.21
C GLU A 127 -10.44 -16.18 8.11
N ALA A 128 -9.79 -16.51 9.23
CA ALA A 128 -8.38 -16.93 9.23
C ALA A 128 -8.15 -18.14 8.31
N GLN A 129 -9.03 -19.14 8.40
CA GLN A 129 -9.00 -20.31 7.54
C GLN A 129 -9.24 -19.95 6.07
N HIS A 130 -10.16 -19.03 5.80
CA HIS A 130 -10.39 -18.54 4.44
C HIS A 130 -9.13 -17.87 3.86
N ILE A 131 -8.47 -16.99 4.62
CA ILE A 131 -7.22 -16.32 4.20
C ILE A 131 -6.10 -17.35 3.94
N LEU A 132 -5.95 -18.37 4.79
CA LEU A 132 -4.98 -19.45 4.56
C LEU A 132 -5.31 -20.25 3.30
N ASN A 133 -6.59 -20.48 3.01
CA ASN A 133 -7.01 -21.16 1.78
C ASN A 133 -6.69 -20.33 0.52
N LEU A 134 -6.80 -18.99 0.59
CA LEU A 134 -6.37 -18.09 -0.50
C LEU A 134 -4.84 -18.10 -0.71
N MET A 135 -4.08 -18.39 0.35
CA MET A 135 -2.63 -18.54 0.29
C MET A 135 -2.19 -19.82 -0.42
N LYS A 136 -3.03 -20.87 -0.47
CA LYS A 136 -2.68 -22.19 -1.04
C LYS A 136 -2.36 -22.09 -2.54
N ILE A 137 -1.14 -21.68 -2.84
CA ILE A 137 -0.54 -21.75 -4.16
C ILE A 137 0.10 -23.14 -4.42
N ASP A 138 0.30 -23.96 -3.39
CA ASP A 138 0.80 -25.33 -3.59
C ASP A 138 -0.27 -26.30 -4.16
N GLU A 139 -1.57 -25.97 -4.07
CA GLU A 139 -2.67 -26.88 -4.48
C GLU A 139 -3.29 -26.57 -5.86
N TYR A 140 -2.82 -25.58 -6.61
CA TYR A 140 -3.29 -25.40 -8.00
C TYR A 140 -2.95 -26.62 -8.89
N GLU A 141 -1.91 -27.38 -8.51
CA GLU A 141 -1.48 -28.64 -9.15
C GLU A 141 -2.42 -29.84 -8.87
N ASP A 142 -3.04 -29.90 -7.69
CA ASP A 142 -3.96 -30.98 -7.30
C ASP A 142 -5.43 -30.61 -7.58
N PHE A 143 -5.82 -29.34 -7.45
CA PHE A 143 -7.20 -28.90 -7.67
C PHE A 143 -7.65 -29.06 -9.15
N MET A 144 -6.74 -28.95 -10.11
CA MET A 144 -7.02 -29.26 -11.51
C MET A 144 -7.05 -30.76 -11.82
N LYS A 145 -6.52 -31.62 -10.93
CA LYS A 145 -6.60 -33.08 -11.04
C LYS A 145 -7.78 -33.68 -10.27
N THR A 146 -8.30 -33.00 -9.24
CA THR A 146 -9.32 -33.53 -8.32
C THR A 146 -10.65 -32.76 -8.32
N SER A 147 -10.89 -31.87 -9.29
CA SER A 147 -12.11 -31.04 -9.39
C SER A 147 -13.37 -31.79 -9.82
N HIS A 148 -13.56 -33.03 -9.36
CA HIS A 148 -14.85 -33.68 -9.20
C HIS A 148 -14.87 -34.33 -7.80
N HIS A 149 -14.98 -33.53 -6.73
CA HIS A 149 -15.85 -33.80 -5.55
C HIS A 149 -15.48 -32.88 -4.37
N ARG A 150 -16.54 -32.40 -3.71
CA ARG A 150 -16.62 -31.48 -2.54
C ARG A 150 -16.66 -30.01 -2.96
N GLY A 151 -17.76 -29.28 -2.80
CA GLY A 151 -18.79 -29.36 -1.77
C GLY A 151 -18.82 -27.98 -1.11
N GLY A 152 -19.91 -27.25 -1.29
CA GLY A 152 -19.97 -25.80 -1.14
C GLY A 152 -19.43 -25.25 0.18
N HIS A 153 -18.29 -24.55 0.09
CA HIS A 153 -18.02 -23.44 1.00
C HIS A 153 -18.80 -22.25 0.45
N GLY A 154 -19.83 -21.80 1.20
CA GLY A 154 -20.45 -20.50 0.95
C GLY A 154 -19.36 -19.45 0.82
N SER A 155 -19.51 -18.50 -0.11
CA SER A 155 -18.53 -17.46 -0.40
C SER A 155 -18.30 -16.58 0.83
N ILE A 156 -17.38 -16.98 1.71
CA ILE A 156 -16.91 -16.15 2.82
C ILE A 156 -16.30 -14.90 2.19
N GLN A 157 -16.96 -13.77 2.39
CA GLN A 157 -16.52 -12.52 1.82
C GLN A 157 -15.30 -12.02 2.58
N LEU A 158 -14.30 -11.51 1.84
CA LEU A 158 -13.05 -11.01 2.41
C LEU A 158 -13.26 -9.90 3.46
N PHE A 159 -14.33 -9.11 3.36
CA PHE A 159 -14.68 -8.04 4.30
C PHE A 159 -16.06 -8.29 4.94
N THR A 160 -16.17 -8.00 6.23
CA THR A 160 -17.46 -7.99 6.93
C THR A 160 -18.32 -6.80 6.49
N ALA A 161 -19.61 -6.83 6.81
CA ALA A 161 -20.53 -5.73 6.49
C ALA A 161 -20.09 -4.40 7.14
N GLU A 162 -19.52 -4.43 8.35
CA GLU A 162 -19.01 -3.23 9.02
C GLU A 162 -17.74 -2.70 8.34
N GLU A 163 -16.81 -3.59 7.99
CA GLU A 163 -15.56 -3.20 7.30
C GLU A 163 -15.85 -2.60 5.92
N LYS A 164 -16.87 -3.12 5.21
CA LYS A 164 -17.32 -2.56 3.92
C LYS A 164 -17.82 -1.13 4.03
N LYS A 165 -18.59 -0.80 5.08
CA LYS A 165 -19.09 0.57 5.32
C LYS A 165 -17.98 1.58 5.53
N ILE A 166 -16.85 1.16 6.08
CA ILE A 166 -15.68 2.03 6.34
C ILE A 166 -14.80 2.15 5.08
N ARG A 167 -14.73 1.08 4.27
CA ARG A 167 -13.88 0.99 3.09
C ARG A 167 -14.18 2.06 2.03
N GLU A 168 -15.45 2.26 1.71
CA GLU A 168 -15.85 3.19 0.63
C GLU A 168 -15.50 4.65 0.95
N PRO A 169 -15.87 5.20 2.13
CA PRO A 169 -15.46 6.55 2.52
C PRO A 169 -13.95 6.72 2.64
N SER A 170 -13.22 5.70 3.10
CA SER A 170 -11.77 5.79 3.24
C SER A 170 -11.07 5.87 1.88
N ILE A 171 -11.58 5.20 0.84
CA ILE A 171 -11.08 5.37 -0.53
C ILE A 171 -11.25 6.82 -1.00
N GLU A 172 -12.40 7.42 -0.74
CA GLU A 172 -12.70 8.80 -1.11
C GLU A 172 -11.82 9.81 -0.38
N ILE A 173 -11.63 9.62 0.94
CA ILE A 173 -10.72 10.43 1.75
C ILE A 173 -9.29 10.37 1.19
N PHE A 174 -8.78 9.17 0.87
CA PHE A 174 -7.46 9.03 0.27
C PHE A 174 -7.34 9.76 -1.07
N ASN A 175 -8.38 9.70 -1.92
CA ASN A 175 -8.39 10.43 -3.19
C ASN A 175 -8.39 11.95 -2.99
N ASN A 176 -9.10 12.44 -1.98
CA ASN A 176 -9.15 13.86 -1.64
C ASN A 176 -7.81 14.37 -1.09
N ILE A 177 -7.16 13.62 -0.18
CA ILE A 177 -5.82 13.94 0.33
C ILE A 177 -4.81 13.94 -0.83
N ALA A 178 -4.89 12.93 -1.71
CA ALA A 178 -4.07 12.84 -2.90
C ALA A 178 -4.22 14.07 -3.82
N ALA A 179 -5.43 14.60 -3.98
CA ALA A 179 -5.69 15.82 -4.76
C ALA A 179 -5.12 17.08 -4.08
N ILE A 180 -5.20 17.15 -2.75
CA ILE A 180 -4.63 18.25 -1.95
C ILE A 180 -3.09 18.24 -2.05
N ASP A 181 -2.45 17.08 -1.93
CA ASP A 181 -1.00 16.95 -2.05
C ASP A 181 -0.47 17.38 -3.43
N ARG A 182 -1.21 17.10 -4.51
CA ARG A 182 -0.88 17.60 -5.85
C ARG A 182 -0.90 19.13 -5.89
N LYS A 183 -1.98 19.74 -5.36
CA LYS A 183 -2.12 21.19 -5.30
C LYS A 183 -1.01 21.83 -4.48
N ARG A 184 -0.69 21.25 -3.33
CA ARG A 184 0.41 21.70 -2.46
C ARG A 184 1.75 21.64 -3.20
N THR A 185 2.04 20.53 -3.86
CA THR A 185 3.30 20.36 -4.60
C THR A 185 3.42 21.33 -5.77
N GLN A 186 2.33 21.55 -6.50
CA GLN A 186 2.30 22.51 -7.60
C GLN A 186 2.54 23.94 -7.11
N ALA A 187 1.85 24.36 -6.04
CA ALA A 187 2.06 25.67 -5.42
C ALA A 187 3.52 25.85 -4.92
N GLN A 188 4.13 24.77 -4.42
CA GLN A 188 5.52 24.80 -3.94
C GLN A 188 6.52 24.97 -5.09
N LYS A 189 6.25 24.40 -6.28
CA LYS A 189 7.04 24.64 -7.49
C LYS A 189 6.91 26.07 -7.99
N GLU A 190 5.70 26.62 -8.00
CA GLU A 190 5.43 28.01 -8.41
C GLU A 190 6.12 29.01 -7.47
N LEU A 191 6.07 28.76 -6.16
CA LEU A 191 6.79 29.57 -5.16
C LEU A 191 8.31 29.54 -5.40
N GLN A 192 8.88 28.36 -5.65
CA GLN A 192 10.31 28.20 -5.93
C GLN A 192 10.72 28.97 -7.20
N GLN A 193 9.90 28.91 -8.26
CA GLN A 193 10.14 29.67 -9.49
C GLN A 193 10.11 31.19 -9.25
N SER A 194 9.16 31.67 -8.44
CA SER A 194 9.05 33.08 -8.06
C SER A 194 10.28 33.56 -7.28
N ASP A 195 10.76 32.77 -6.32
CA ASP A 195 11.95 33.08 -5.54
C ASP A 195 13.22 33.14 -6.41
N ASP A 196 13.35 32.23 -7.37
CA ASP A 196 14.48 32.20 -8.29
C ASP A 196 14.43 33.38 -9.29
N GLN A 197 13.24 33.78 -9.74
CA GLN A 197 13.05 35.01 -10.53
C GLN A 197 13.43 36.25 -9.72
N LEU A 198 13.00 36.35 -8.45
CA LEU A 198 13.33 37.47 -7.58
C LEU A 198 14.84 37.59 -7.36
N ARG A 199 15.54 36.45 -7.18
CA ARG A 199 17.01 36.42 -7.08
C ARG A 199 17.68 36.89 -8.37
N ALA A 200 17.17 36.49 -9.53
CA ALA A 200 17.69 36.91 -10.83
C ALA A 200 17.54 38.42 -11.04
N VAL A 201 16.37 38.97 -10.70
CA VAL A 201 16.10 40.43 -10.76
C VAL A 201 17.04 41.19 -9.81
N LYS A 202 17.21 40.72 -8.56
CA LYS A 202 18.14 41.36 -7.60
C LYS A 202 19.59 41.36 -8.11
N LYS A 203 20.04 40.27 -8.75
CA LYS A 203 21.37 40.21 -9.38
C LYS A 203 21.51 41.19 -10.54
N MET A 204 20.50 41.31 -11.40
CA MET A 204 20.50 42.28 -12.51
C MET A 204 20.55 43.72 -11.98
N VAL A 205 19.73 44.06 -10.98
CA VAL A 205 19.75 45.39 -10.35
C VAL A 205 21.14 45.68 -9.75
N HIS A 206 21.73 44.73 -9.02
CA HIS A 206 23.07 44.90 -8.47
C HIS A 206 24.14 45.09 -9.55
N SER A 207 24.02 44.43 -10.71
CA SER A 207 24.95 44.58 -11.83
C SER A 207 24.78 45.90 -12.61
N ILE A 208 23.63 46.56 -12.51
CA ILE A 208 23.35 47.84 -13.20
C ILE A 208 23.75 49.02 -12.32
N PHE A 209 23.62 48.88 -11.00
CA PHE A 209 23.79 50.00 -10.04
C PHE A 209 24.97 49.84 -9.07
N GLY A 210 25.76 48.76 -9.17
CA GLY A 210 26.99 48.53 -8.42
C GLY A 210 28.22 48.61 -9.31
#